data_AF-A0A8J7WM54-F1
#
_entry.id   AF-A0A8J7WM54-F1
#
_cell.length_a   1.000
_cell.length_b   1.000
_cell.length_c   1.000
_cell.angle_alpha   90.00
_cell.angle_beta   90.00
_cell.angle_gamma   90.00
#
_symmetry.space_group_name_H-M   'P 1'
#
loop_
_entity.id
_entity.type
_entity.pdbx_description
1 polymer ?
#
loop_
_entity_poly.entity_id
_entity_poly.type
_entity_poly.pdbx_seq_one_letter_code
_entity_poly.pdbx_strand_id
1 'polypeptide(L)'
;MNRTTCKGAQRSGAPRRWLYALCAASMLLSVAACGGGSAGPGTNGTGVSIGLTAIPSPVAPTDSFTPSPSPSPSPVDPGTLPQTHVLPHPDDPVFQAGVQDLWQAIVQDDPSIALPFFFPKGAYLQVKAISNPLADYQSRLIAWYGLDIHAAHALLGSHSSSARFVKVTVPTSQAEWIRPGVEYNKGSYYRLYGTRLTYRINGVTKSFGIFSLISWRGEWYCVHLGPAVRSSNRGIVYSPQG
;
A
#
# COMPACT_ATOMS: atom_id res chain seq x y z
N MET A 1 -2.00 -48.02 43.99
CA MET A 1 -2.53 -46.67 44.32
C MET A 1 -1.37 -45.80 44.76
N ASN A 2 -0.89 -44.86 43.94
CA ASN A 2 -0.02 -43.78 44.38
C ASN A 2 -0.29 -42.55 43.51
N ARG A 3 -0.71 -41.46 44.16
CA ARG A 3 -1.15 -40.21 43.54
C ARG A 3 0.05 -39.35 43.16
N THR A 4 0.11 -38.96 41.90
CA THR A 4 1.00 -37.94 41.37
C THR A 4 0.45 -36.55 41.71
N THR A 5 1.21 -35.74 42.44
CA THR A 5 0.86 -34.35 42.76
C THR A 5 1.39 -33.43 41.65
N CYS A 6 0.48 -32.74 40.95
CA CYS A 6 0.80 -31.65 40.04
C CYS A 6 1.32 -30.43 40.82
N LYS A 7 2.42 -29.82 40.36
CA LYS A 7 2.75 -28.41 40.63
C LYS A 7 2.78 -27.66 39.32
N GLY A 8 1.84 -26.72 39.18
CA GLY A 8 1.70 -25.83 38.02
C GLY A 8 2.82 -24.80 37.97
N ALA A 9 3.33 -24.55 36.77
CA ALA A 9 4.20 -23.43 36.46
C ALA A 9 3.36 -22.27 35.90
N GLN A 10 3.08 -21.27 36.74
CA GLN A 10 2.64 -19.96 36.26
C GLN A 10 3.79 -19.30 35.49
N ARG A 11 3.62 -19.14 34.17
CA ARG A 11 4.42 -18.22 33.37
C ARG A 11 3.62 -16.95 33.14
N SER A 12 3.80 -15.98 34.02
CA SER A 12 3.36 -14.60 33.85
C SER A 12 4.31 -13.89 32.87
N GLY A 13 3.93 -13.82 31.59
CA GLY A 13 4.57 -12.93 30.61
C GLY A 13 3.79 -11.62 30.52
N ALA A 14 4.32 -10.54 31.11
CA ALA A 14 3.76 -9.21 30.95
C ALA A 14 4.12 -8.63 29.56
N PRO A 15 3.18 -7.95 28.86
CA PRO A 15 3.49 -7.28 27.60
C PRO A 15 4.24 -5.95 27.85
N ARG A 16 5.41 -5.80 27.24
CA ARG A 16 6.23 -4.58 27.25
C ARG A 16 5.51 -3.48 26.46
N ARG A 17 4.98 -2.48 27.16
CA ARG A 17 4.41 -1.25 26.57
C ARG A 17 5.56 -0.33 26.17
N TRP A 18 5.73 -0.10 24.87
CA TRP A 18 6.66 0.91 24.34
C TRP A 18 5.90 2.23 24.17
N LEU A 19 6.22 3.20 25.04
CA LEU A 19 5.77 4.60 24.92
C LEU A 19 6.79 5.33 24.03
N TYR A 20 6.35 5.93 22.92
CA TYR A 20 7.16 6.89 22.17
C TYR A 20 6.55 8.29 22.29
N ALA A 21 7.35 9.18 22.88
CA ALA A 21 7.13 10.61 22.96
C ALA A 21 7.50 11.29 21.64
N LEU A 22 6.91 12.45 21.38
CA LEU A 22 6.97 13.18 20.13
C LEU A 22 7.37 14.62 20.36
N CYS A 23 8.30 15.10 19.55
CA CYS A 23 8.66 16.52 19.47
C CYS A 23 8.44 17.03 18.06
N ALA A 24 7.83 18.22 18.00
CA ALA A 24 7.43 18.95 16.81
C ALA A 24 8.59 19.77 16.20
N ALA A 25 8.55 19.99 14.89
CA ALA A 25 9.21 21.12 14.26
C ALA A 25 8.36 21.62 13.08
N SER A 26 8.03 22.91 13.15
CA SER A 26 7.24 23.66 12.17
C SER A 26 8.18 24.41 11.23
N MET A 27 7.90 24.43 9.92
CA MET A 27 8.51 25.39 9.00
C MET A 27 7.48 25.93 8.01
N LEU A 28 7.44 27.27 7.95
CA LEU A 28 6.58 28.12 7.13
C LEU A 28 7.01 28.12 5.66
N LEU A 29 6.02 28.22 4.76
CA LEU A 29 6.18 28.38 3.32
C LEU A 29 5.73 29.79 2.91
N SER A 30 6.45 30.44 2.00
CA SER A 30 6.00 31.64 1.28
C SER A 30 5.79 31.34 -0.20
N VAL A 31 4.75 31.96 -0.74
CA VAL A 31 4.09 31.72 -2.03
C VAL A 31 4.57 32.72 -3.09
N ALA A 32 4.59 32.34 -4.36
CA ALA A 32 4.42 33.28 -5.47
C ALA A 32 3.81 32.59 -6.71
N ALA A 33 2.67 33.14 -7.15
CA ALA A 33 1.92 32.87 -8.39
C ALA A 33 2.54 33.68 -9.58
N CYS A 34 2.12 33.69 -10.86
CA CYS A 34 0.83 33.66 -11.55
C CYS A 34 1.06 33.48 -13.08
N GLY A 35 0.01 33.05 -13.81
CA GLY A 35 -0.36 33.49 -15.18
C GLY A 35 0.39 32.82 -16.34
N GLY A 36 -0.20 32.49 -17.50
CA GLY A 36 -1.49 32.82 -18.11
C GLY A 36 -1.24 33.09 -19.61
N GLY A 37 -2.02 32.52 -20.52
CA GLY A 37 -1.93 32.83 -21.96
C GLY A 37 -2.72 31.88 -22.85
N SER A 38 -3.82 32.40 -23.42
CA SER A 38 -4.75 31.71 -24.33
C SER A 38 -4.51 32.07 -25.80
N ALA A 39 -5.09 31.21 -26.67
CA ALA A 39 -5.80 31.51 -27.92
C ALA A 39 -5.07 31.39 -29.28
N GLY A 40 -5.77 30.72 -30.19
CA GLY A 40 -5.60 30.79 -31.64
C GLY A 40 -6.38 29.68 -32.38
N PRO A 41 -7.54 29.96 -33.01
CA PRO A 41 -8.28 29.03 -33.86
C PRO A 41 -7.90 29.20 -35.34
N GLY A 42 -7.82 28.08 -36.09
CA GLY A 42 -7.60 28.07 -37.54
C GLY A 42 -8.76 27.38 -38.26
N THR A 43 -9.44 28.15 -39.11
CA THR A 43 -10.62 27.78 -39.90
C THR A 43 -10.30 27.23 -41.30
N ASN A 44 -11.16 26.31 -41.73
CA ASN A 44 -11.72 26.11 -43.08
C ASN A 44 -10.80 25.81 -44.28
N GLY A 45 -10.95 24.59 -44.80
CA GLY A 45 -10.66 24.22 -46.19
C GLY A 45 -11.87 23.52 -46.82
N THR A 46 -12.60 24.25 -47.66
CA THR A 46 -13.66 23.77 -48.56
C THR A 46 -13.06 23.07 -49.78
N GLY A 47 -13.56 21.88 -50.14
CA GLY A 47 -13.15 21.13 -51.32
C GLY A 47 -14.30 20.35 -51.98
N VAL A 48 -14.91 20.98 -52.97
CA VAL A 48 -15.45 20.47 -54.26
C VAL A 48 -16.15 19.09 -54.28
N SER A 49 -17.46 19.11 -54.57
CA SER A 49 -18.24 17.96 -55.06
C SER A 49 -18.10 17.78 -56.57
N ILE A 50 -17.77 16.56 -57.00
CA ILE A 50 -17.84 16.12 -58.40
C ILE A 50 -18.67 14.84 -58.42
N GLY A 51 -19.79 14.88 -59.14
CA GLY A 51 -20.71 13.76 -59.30
C GLY A 51 -20.16 12.72 -60.27
N LEU A 52 -20.25 11.45 -59.88
CA LEU A 52 -20.00 10.31 -60.76
C LEU A 52 -21.06 9.23 -60.54
N THR A 53 -21.50 8.75 -61.69
CA THR A 53 -22.60 7.84 -62.02
C THR A 53 -22.49 6.48 -61.34
N ALA A 54 -23.63 5.93 -60.93
CA ALA A 54 -23.78 4.63 -60.28
C ALA A 54 -23.51 3.43 -61.22
N ILE A 55 -22.80 2.43 -60.70
CA ILE A 55 -22.71 1.06 -61.24
C ILE A 55 -22.89 0.10 -60.04
N PRO A 56 -23.76 -0.92 -60.10
CA PRO A 56 -23.96 -1.85 -58.99
C PRO A 56 -23.05 -3.09 -59.13
N SER A 57 -22.42 -3.54 -58.03
CA SER A 57 -21.99 -4.92 -57.70
C SER A 57 -20.86 -4.93 -56.64
N PRO A 58 -20.58 -6.03 -55.91
CA PRO A 58 -21.44 -7.03 -55.29
C PRO A 58 -21.33 -6.96 -53.74
N VAL A 59 -22.12 -7.79 -53.04
CA VAL A 59 -22.23 -7.86 -51.56
C VAL A 59 -20.86 -8.09 -50.88
N ALA A 60 -20.46 -7.15 -50.02
CA ALA A 60 -19.30 -7.28 -49.14
C ALA A 60 -19.58 -8.23 -47.96
N PRO A 61 -18.58 -9.00 -47.48
CA PRO A 61 -18.74 -9.86 -46.31
C PRO A 61 -19.05 -9.01 -45.06
N THR A 62 -19.92 -9.54 -44.21
CA THR A 62 -20.30 -8.94 -42.93
C THR A 62 -19.07 -8.78 -42.02
N ASP A 63 -18.58 -7.55 -41.90
CA ASP A 63 -17.64 -7.18 -40.85
C ASP A 63 -18.30 -7.43 -39.49
N SER A 64 -17.81 -8.45 -38.80
CA SER A 64 -18.15 -8.71 -37.41
C SER A 64 -17.46 -7.64 -36.57
N PHE A 65 -18.20 -6.57 -36.24
CA PHE A 65 -17.74 -5.57 -35.29
C PHE A 65 -17.63 -6.22 -33.91
N THR A 66 -16.41 -6.64 -33.54
CA THR A 66 -16.08 -6.98 -32.16
C THR A 66 -16.30 -5.73 -31.31
N PRO A 67 -17.17 -5.75 -30.29
CA PRO A 67 -17.37 -4.58 -29.44
C PRO A 67 -16.05 -4.24 -28.75
N SER A 68 -15.59 -3.01 -28.98
CA SER A 68 -14.44 -2.44 -28.28
C SER A 68 -14.70 -2.50 -26.77
N PRO A 69 -13.76 -3.01 -25.95
CA PRO A 69 -13.96 -3.08 -24.51
C PRO A 69 -14.22 -1.67 -23.98
N SER A 70 -15.38 -1.49 -23.32
CA SER A 70 -15.71 -0.26 -22.62
C SER A 70 -14.61 0.04 -21.59
N PRO A 71 -14.11 1.28 -21.48
CA PRO A 71 -13.09 1.61 -20.50
C PRO A 71 -13.65 1.32 -19.10
N SER A 72 -13.01 0.38 -18.38
CA SER A 72 -13.29 0.19 -16.96
C SER A 72 -13.14 1.52 -16.24
N PRO A 73 -14.07 1.91 -15.36
CA PRO A 73 -13.93 3.13 -14.58
C PRO A 73 -12.61 3.07 -13.81
N SER A 74 -11.85 4.17 -13.86
CA SER A 74 -10.65 4.32 -13.03
C SER A 74 -11.01 4.07 -11.56
N PRO A 75 -10.23 3.27 -10.82
CA PRO A 75 -10.51 3.02 -9.40
C PRO A 75 -10.62 4.36 -8.66
N VAL A 76 -11.77 4.59 -8.02
CA VAL A 76 -11.94 5.72 -7.11
C VAL A 76 -10.95 5.54 -5.96
N ASP A 77 -10.18 6.58 -5.62
CA ASP A 77 -9.28 6.52 -4.45
C ASP A 77 -10.15 6.19 -3.21
N PRO A 78 -9.93 5.04 -2.53
CA PRO A 78 -10.72 4.65 -1.36
C PRO A 78 -10.62 5.68 -0.23
N GLY A 79 -9.57 6.50 -0.25
CA GLY A 79 -9.36 7.67 0.59
C GLY A 79 -10.26 8.88 0.30
N THR A 80 -11.21 8.80 -0.64
CA THR A 80 -12.24 9.84 -0.87
C THR A 80 -13.46 9.69 0.04
N LEU A 81 -13.66 8.49 0.60
CA LEU A 81 -14.76 8.18 1.50
C LEU A 81 -14.29 8.10 2.96
N PRO A 82 -15.17 8.36 3.94
CA PRO A 82 -14.84 8.20 5.36
C PRO A 82 -14.52 6.75 5.72
N GLN A 83 -13.77 6.58 6.81
CA GLN A 83 -13.50 5.28 7.40
C GLN A 83 -14.78 4.56 7.84
N THR A 84 -14.77 3.22 7.78
CA THR A 84 -15.79 2.35 8.39
C THR A 84 -15.22 1.54 9.56
N HIS A 85 -16.09 0.91 10.35
CA HIS A 85 -15.71 0.00 11.43
C HIS A 85 -15.53 -1.47 11.00
N VAL A 86 -15.55 -1.76 9.69
CA VAL A 86 -15.32 -3.11 9.17
C VAL A 86 -13.86 -3.51 9.42
N LEU A 87 -13.65 -4.58 10.19
CA LEU A 87 -12.33 -5.17 10.40
C LEU A 87 -11.96 -5.99 9.17
N PRO A 88 -10.84 -5.69 8.47
CA PRO A 88 -10.46 -6.43 7.26
C PRO A 88 -10.06 -7.88 7.58
N HIS A 89 -10.33 -8.81 6.65
CA HIS A 89 -9.98 -10.21 6.79
C HIS A 89 -8.67 -10.53 6.05
N PRO A 90 -7.75 -11.32 6.63
CA PRO A 90 -6.49 -11.64 5.97
C PRO A 90 -6.65 -12.54 4.74
N ASP A 91 -7.79 -13.19 4.56
CA ASP A 91 -8.07 -14.01 3.36
C ASP A 91 -8.77 -13.22 2.25
N ASP A 92 -8.99 -11.91 2.42
CA ASP A 92 -9.60 -11.07 1.38
C ASP A 92 -8.72 -11.07 0.10
N PRO A 93 -9.29 -11.31 -1.09
CA PRO A 93 -8.51 -11.42 -2.33
C PRO A 93 -7.69 -10.17 -2.66
N VAL A 94 -8.21 -8.98 -2.33
CA VAL A 94 -7.52 -7.69 -2.54
C VAL A 94 -6.27 -7.59 -1.66
N PHE A 95 -6.37 -8.00 -0.39
CA PHE A 95 -5.23 -8.06 0.50
C PHE A 95 -4.19 -9.09 0.03
N GLN A 96 -4.63 -10.28 -0.39
CA GLN A 96 -3.72 -11.30 -0.90
C GLN A 96 -2.99 -10.84 -2.18
N ALA A 97 -3.68 -10.17 -3.09
CA ALA A 97 -3.06 -9.57 -4.27
C ALA A 97 -2.02 -8.50 -3.87
N GLY A 98 -2.36 -7.58 -2.96
CA GLY A 98 -1.42 -6.57 -2.48
C GLY A 98 -0.18 -7.16 -1.78
N VAL A 99 -0.33 -8.28 -1.09
CA VAL A 99 0.81 -9.04 -0.53
C VAL A 99 1.69 -9.64 -1.62
N GLN A 100 1.11 -10.14 -2.72
CA GLN A 100 1.89 -10.62 -3.88
C GLN A 100 2.64 -9.47 -4.55
N ASP A 101 1.99 -8.33 -4.75
CA ASP A 101 2.61 -7.13 -5.32
C ASP A 101 3.76 -6.62 -4.45
N LEU A 102 3.58 -6.63 -3.12
CA LEU A 102 4.65 -6.34 -2.17
C LEU A 102 5.82 -7.32 -2.30
N TRP A 103 5.53 -8.63 -2.39
CA TRP A 103 6.59 -9.61 -2.60
C TRP A 103 7.32 -9.39 -3.94
N GLN A 104 6.59 -9.08 -5.01
CA GLN A 104 7.15 -8.79 -6.32
C GLN A 104 8.03 -7.54 -6.30
N ALA A 105 7.59 -6.46 -5.64
CA ALA A 105 8.37 -5.25 -5.42
C ALA A 105 9.70 -5.56 -4.72
N ILE A 106 9.68 -6.43 -3.73
CA ILE A 106 10.89 -6.85 -3.00
C ILE A 106 11.80 -7.70 -3.89
N VAL A 107 11.27 -8.63 -4.69
CA VAL A 107 12.10 -9.44 -5.60
C VAL A 107 12.74 -8.59 -6.70
N GLN A 108 12.00 -7.63 -7.25
CA GLN A 108 12.43 -6.78 -8.37
C GLN A 108 13.17 -5.50 -7.92
N ASP A 109 13.25 -5.26 -6.61
CA ASP A 109 13.79 -4.03 -6.02
C ASP A 109 13.09 -2.75 -6.52
N ASP A 110 11.79 -2.84 -6.79
CA ASP A 110 10.98 -1.76 -7.32
C ASP A 110 9.77 -1.47 -6.42
N PRO A 111 9.87 -0.45 -5.54
CA PRO A 111 8.78 -0.05 -4.66
C PRO A 111 7.48 0.34 -5.37
N SER A 112 7.53 0.77 -6.64
CA SER A 112 6.35 1.26 -7.35
C SER A 112 5.28 0.18 -7.53
N ILE A 113 5.71 -1.07 -7.65
CA ILE A 113 4.83 -2.25 -7.78
C ILE A 113 3.92 -2.39 -6.55
N ALA A 114 4.42 -2.09 -5.36
CA ALA A 114 3.68 -2.24 -4.11
C ALA A 114 2.94 -0.98 -3.64
N LEU A 115 2.99 0.12 -4.41
CA LEU A 115 2.30 1.36 -4.05
C LEU A 115 0.78 1.24 -3.99
N PRO A 116 0.09 0.45 -4.84
CA PRO A 116 -1.35 0.23 -4.69
C PRO A 116 -1.74 -0.42 -3.35
N PHE A 117 -0.83 -1.20 -2.74
CA PHE A 117 -1.02 -1.82 -1.42
C PHE A 117 -0.59 -0.91 -0.26
N PHE A 118 0.01 0.24 -0.56
CA PHE A 118 0.35 1.24 0.43
C PHE A 118 -0.89 2.03 0.89
N PHE A 119 -0.89 2.52 2.13
CA PHE A 119 -2.03 3.23 2.69
C PHE A 119 -2.42 4.47 1.84
N PRO A 120 -3.68 4.60 1.39
CA PRO A 120 -4.07 5.60 0.41
C PRO A 120 -3.85 7.03 0.90
N LYS A 121 -3.37 7.89 -0.01
CA LYS A 121 -3.12 9.30 0.26
C LYS A 121 -4.37 10.02 0.77
N GLY A 122 -5.53 9.85 0.12
CA GLY A 122 -6.77 10.49 0.56
C GLY A 122 -7.14 10.11 2.00
N ALA A 123 -6.98 8.83 2.34
CA ALA A 123 -7.25 8.32 3.69
C ALA A 123 -6.30 8.93 4.72
N TYR A 124 -5.01 9.06 4.38
CA TYR A 124 -4.02 9.71 5.23
C TYR A 124 -4.38 11.17 5.56
N LEU A 125 -4.78 11.94 4.55
CA LEU A 125 -5.17 13.34 4.73
C LEU A 125 -6.44 13.49 5.61
N GLN A 126 -7.36 12.54 5.52
CA GLN A 126 -8.53 12.47 6.41
C GLN A 126 -8.15 12.12 7.84
N VAL A 127 -7.20 11.20 8.03
CA VAL A 127 -6.86 10.66 9.35
C VAL A 127 -5.96 11.59 10.15
N LYS A 128 -4.98 12.24 9.53
CA LYS A 128 -3.92 12.93 10.28
C LYS A 128 -4.32 14.33 10.76
N ALA A 129 -3.90 14.63 11.98
CA ALA A 129 -4.01 15.91 12.66
C ALA A 129 -2.60 16.52 12.86
N ILE A 130 -1.84 16.64 11.77
CA ILE A 130 -0.52 17.27 11.75
C ILE A 130 -0.55 18.49 10.83
N SER A 131 0.43 19.39 10.95
CA SER A 131 0.47 20.66 10.23
C SER A 131 0.50 20.52 8.71
N ASN A 132 1.28 19.57 8.19
CA ASN A 132 1.39 19.34 6.75
C ASN A 132 1.34 17.83 6.42
N PRO A 133 0.14 17.21 6.40
CA PRO A 133 0.01 15.79 6.18
C PRO A 133 0.36 15.37 4.75
N LEU A 134 0.25 16.28 3.77
CA LEU A 134 0.64 16.01 2.40
C LEU A 134 2.16 15.84 2.26
N ALA A 135 2.94 16.80 2.78
CA ALA A 135 4.39 16.73 2.74
C ALA A 135 4.92 15.53 3.55
N ASP A 136 4.32 15.26 4.71
CA ASP A 136 4.69 14.11 5.53
C ASP A 136 4.42 12.76 4.81
N TYR A 137 3.29 12.65 4.11
CA TYR A 137 2.98 11.46 3.31
C TYR A 137 4.04 11.20 2.23
N GLN A 138 4.38 12.22 1.45
CA GLN A 138 5.30 12.08 0.31
C GLN A 138 6.75 11.93 0.77
N SER A 139 7.22 12.83 1.63
CA SER A 139 8.63 12.95 1.95
C SER A 139 9.07 11.98 3.04
N ARG A 140 8.15 11.49 3.88
CA ARG A 140 8.48 10.54 4.96
C ARG A 140 7.88 9.17 4.71
N LEU A 141 6.56 9.06 4.61
CA LEU A 141 5.88 7.76 4.55
C LEU A 141 6.29 6.94 3.31
N ILE A 142 6.13 7.52 2.12
CA ILE A 142 6.48 6.85 0.86
C ILE A 142 7.98 6.63 0.76
N ALA A 143 8.80 7.63 1.10
CA ALA A 143 10.25 7.51 1.08
C ALA A 143 10.74 6.37 1.98
N TRP A 144 10.22 6.26 3.20
CA TRP A 144 10.57 5.20 4.13
C TRP A 144 10.06 3.83 3.69
N TYR A 145 8.87 3.76 3.09
CA TYR A 145 8.36 2.53 2.52
C TYR A 145 9.27 1.99 1.42
N GLY A 146 9.72 2.85 0.50
CA GLY A 146 10.69 2.49 -0.53
C GLY A 146 12.01 2.02 0.06
N LEU A 147 12.57 2.77 1.02
CA LEU A 147 13.79 2.37 1.73
C LEU A 147 13.64 0.98 2.39
N ASP A 148 12.51 0.70 3.03
CA ASP A 148 12.30 -0.60 3.68
C ASP A 148 12.12 -1.74 2.68
N ILE A 149 11.54 -1.49 1.50
CA ILE A 149 11.48 -2.47 0.39
C ILE A 149 12.89 -2.79 -0.10
N HIS A 150 13.75 -1.78 -0.33
CA HIS A 150 15.15 -2.01 -0.71
C HIS A 150 15.92 -2.79 0.36
N ALA A 151 15.67 -2.50 1.64
CA ALA A 151 16.27 -3.28 2.72
C ALA A 151 15.78 -4.73 2.75
N ALA A 152 14.52 -4.98 2.42
CA ALA A 152 13.98 -6.33 2.27
C ALA A 152 14.58 -7.06 1.06
N HIS A 153 14.76 -6.38 -0.08
CA HIS A 153 15.45 -6.92 -1.26
C HIS A 153 16.87 -7.36 -0.92
N ALA A 154 17.60 -6.53 -0.17
CA ALA A 154 18.96 -6.84 0.28
C ALA A 154 19.05 -8.14 1.10
N LEU A 155 17.98 -8.57 1.79
CA LEU A 155 17.94 -9.87 2.48
C LEU A 155 17.90 -11.07 1.52
N LEU A 156 17.47 -10.86 0.28
CA LEU A 156 17.46 -11.89 -0.77
C LEU A 156 18.84 -12.00 -1.44
N GLY A 157 19.61 -10.92 -1.47
CA GLY A 157 20.94 -10.86 -2.09
C GLY A 157 20.90 -11.21 -3.57
N SER A 158 21.97 -11.86 -4.06
CA SER A 158 22.09 -12.30 -5.46
C SER A 158 21.09 -13.39 -5.87
N HIS A 159 20.29 -13.90 -4.94
CA HIS A 159 19.32 -14.98 -5.15
C HIS A 159 17.86 -14.48 -5.19
N SER A 160 17.64 -13.17 -5.33
CA SER A 160 16.31 -12.57 -5.41
C SER A 160 15.39 -13.27 -6.43
N SER A 161 15.90 -13.59 -7.62
CA SER A 161 15.13 -14.26 -8.68
C SER A 161 14.72 -15.71 -8.37
N SER A 162 15.43 -16.39 -7.46
CA SER A 162 15.09 -17.75 -7.00
C SER A 162 14.29 -17.77 -5.71
N ALA A 163 14.15 -16.63 -5.03
CA ALA A 163 13.32 -16.50 -3.83
C ALA A 163 11.84 -16.77 -4.18
N ARG A 164 11.14 -17.47 -3.28
CA ARG A 164 9.73 -17.82 -3.45
C ARG A 164 8.94 -17.41 -2.23
N PHE A 165 7.87 -16.64 -2.44
CA PHE A 165 6.89 -16.39 -1.42
C PHE A 165 6.24 -17.71 -0.97
N VAL A 166 6.04 -17.85 0.33
CA VAL A 166 5.38 -19.03 0.91
C VAL A 166 4.02 -18.64 1.48
N LYS A 167 3.99 -17.67 2.39
CA LYS A 167 2.74 -17.20 3.02
C LYS A 167 2.91 -15.87 3.74
N VAL A 168 1.78 -15.21 3.98
CA VAL A 168 1.63 -14.14 4.95
C VAL A 168 0.91 -14.70 6.20
N THR A 169 1.33 -14.29 7.39
CA THR A 169 0.65 -14.60 8.65
C THR A 169 0.24 -13.30 9.31
N VAL A 170 -1.07 -13.13 9.50
CA VAL A 170 -1.68 -11.89 10.00
C VAL A 170 -2.31 -12.19 11.37
N PRO A 171 -1.81 -11.62 12.47
CA PRO A 171 -2.34 -11.90 13.80
C PRO A 171 -3.59 -11.08 14.09
N THR A 172 -4.68 -11.26 13.34
CA THR A 172 -5.88 -10.40 13.38
C THR A 172 -6.48 -10.22 14.78
N SER A 173 -6.31 -11.17 15.69
CA SER A 173 -6.71 -11.04 17.10
C SER A 173 -5.98 -9.93 17.87
N GLN A 174 -4.90 -9.37 17.31
CA GLN A 174 -4.13 -8.24 17.85
C GLN A 174 -4.52 -6.91 17.18
N ALA A 175 -5.49 -6.90 16.27
CA ALA A 175 -5.95 -5.68 15.63
C ALA A 175 -6.61 -4.75 16.66
N GLU A 176 -6.21 -3.48 16.65
CA GLU A 176 -6.66 -2.48 17.61
C GLU A 176 -7.36 -1.33 16.89
N TRP A 177 -8.56 -0.96 17.35
CA TRP A 177 -9.23 0.25 16.89
C TRP A 177 -8.61 1.49 17.53
N ILE A 178 -7.86 2.24 16.74
CA ILE A 178 -7.19 3.47 17.16
C ILE A 178 -8.20 4.61 17.15
N ARG A 179 -8.40 5.22 18.32
CA ARG A 179 -9.31 6.36 18.51
C ARG A 179 -8.65 7.68 18.10
N PRO A 180 -9.43 8.74 17.79
CA PRO A 180 -8.88 10.07 17.57
C PRO A 180 -8.10 10.55 18.80
N GLY A 181 -7.06 11.35 18.58
CA GLY A 181 -6.11 11.82 19.59
C GLY A 181 -4.91 10.89 19.81
N VAL A 182 -4.99 9.63 19.37
CA VAL A 182 -3.86 8.69 19.38
C VAL A 182 -3.07 8.87 18.08
N GLU A 183 -1.73 8.83 18.16
CA GLU A 183 -0.81 8.93 17.02
C GLU A 183 -0.99 10.19 16.15
N TYR A 184 -1.46 11.33 16.69
CA TYR A 184 -1.85 12.53 15.91
C TYR A 184 -2.91 12.26 14.86
N ASN A 185 -3.89 11.45 15.19
CA ASN A 185 -5.01 11.18 14.30
C ASN A 185 -6.23 11.98 14.75
N LYS A 186 -6.93 12.62 13.81
CA LYS A 186 -8.31 13.11 13.96
C LYS A 186 -9.33 12.07 13.51
N GLY A 187 -8.91 11.11 12.68
CA GLY A 187 -9.70 9.94 12.29
C GLY A 187 -9.38 8.70 13.13
N SER A 188 -10.14 7.64 12.92
CA SER A 188 -9.90 6.31 13.52
C SER A 188 -9.60 5.27 12.44
N TYR A 189 -9.04 4.14 12.83
CA TYR A 189 -8.84 2.95 11.99
C TYR A 189 -8.42 1.74 12.82
N TYR A 190 -8.50 0.53 12.28
CA TYR A 190 -7.78 -0.61 12.84
C TYR A 190 -6.31 -0.55 12.48
N ARG A 191 -5.45 -0.74 13.48
CA ARG A 191 -4.01 -0.92 13.35
C ARG A 191 -3.66 -2.35 13.70
N LEU A 192 -2.73 -2.94 12.98
CA LEU A 192 -2.20 -4.26 13.30
C LEU A 192 -0.68 -4.29 13.17
N TYR A 193 -0.02 -4.83 14.19
CA TYR A 193 1.41 -5.07 14.21
C TYR A 193 1.73 -6.55 14.10
N GLY A 194 2.97 -6.88 13.72
CA GLY A 194 3.48 -8.25 13.82
C GLY A 194 3.05 -9.20 12.69
N THR A 195 2.45 -8.68 11.62
CA THR A 195 2.24 -9.45 10.38
C THR A 195 3.59 -9.95 9.84
N ARG A 196 3.66 -11.17 9.32
CA ARG A 196 4.91 -11.78 8.83
C ARG A 196 4.79 -12.30 7.41
N LEU A 197 5.78 -11.99 6.58
CA LEU A 197 6.00 -12.62 5.29
C LEU A 197 7.00 -13.76 5.46
N THR A 198 6.64 -14.95 4.99
CA THR A 198 7.49 -16.15 4.97
C THR A 198 7.87 -16.44 3.53
N TYR A 199 9.14 -16.71 3.29
CA TYR A 199 9.67 -17.02 1.97
C TYR A 199 10.71 -18.14 2.04
N ARG A 200 11.03 -18.74 0.91
CA ARG A 200 12.12 -19.69 0.74
C ARG A 200 13.15 -19.15 -0.22
N ILE A 201 14.42 -19.34 0.10
CA ILE A 201 15.55 -18.99 -0.75
C ILE A 201 16.65 -20.02 -0.51
N ASN A 202 17.21 -20.59 -1.58
CA ASN A 202 18.23 -21.65 -1.50
C ASN A 202 17.86 -22.81 -0.54
N GLY A 203 16.59 -23.24 -0.56
CA GLY A 203 16.08 -24.31 0.32
C GLY A 203 15.85 -23.92 1.79
N VAL A 204 16.26 -22.73 2.22
CA VAL A 204 16.07 -22.23 3.58
C VAL A 204 14.78 -21.43 3.67
N THR A 205 13.97 -21.71 4.69
CA THR A 205 12.78 -20.90 4.99
C THR A 205 13.17 -19.73 5.88
N LYS A 206 12.87 -18.52 5.41
CA LYS A 206 13.15 -17.26 6.10
C LYS A 206 11.86 -16.48 6.27
N SER A 207 11.87 -15.49 7.16
CA SER A 207 10.74 -14.58 7.31
C SER A 207 11.17 -13.22 7.82
N PHE A 208 10.38 -12.21 7.51
CA PHE A 208 10.46 -10.89 8.13
C PHE A 208 9.06 -10.34 8.38
N GLY A 209 8.98 -9.32 9.23
CA GLY A 209 7.74 -8.68 9.59
C GLY A 209 7.38 -7.52 8.67
N ILE A 210 6.08 -7.35 8.48
CA ILE A 210 5.46 -6.07 8.15
C ILE A 210 5.17 -5.40 9.50
N PHE A 211 5.85 -4.30 9.79
CA PHE A 211 5.72 -3.62 11.07
C PHE A 211 4.29 -3.17 11.34
N SER A 212 3.65 -2.52 10.37
CA SER A 212 2.30 -1.96 10.54
C SER A 212 1.42 -2.15 9.30
N LEU A 213 0.27 -2.78 9.54
CA LEU A 213 -0.91 -2.69 8.68
C LEU A 213 -1.91 -1.69 9.27
N ILE A 214 -2.58 -0.93 8.42
CA ILE A 214 -3.66 -0.02 8.79
C ILE A 214 -4.87 -0.30 7.91
N SER A 215 -6.06 -0.34 8.49
CA SER A 215 -7.29 -0.55 7.74
C SER A 215 -7.83 0.73 7.13
N TRP A 216 -8.40 0.66 5.93
CA TRP A 216 -9.35 1.65 5.44
C TRP A 216 -10.51 0.94 4.76
N ARG A 217 -11.73 1.22 5.21
CA ARG A 217 -12.99 0.74 4.64
C ARG A 217 -13.08 -0.77 4.43
N GLY A 218 -12.56 -1.54 5.38
CA GLY A 218 -12.59 -3.01 5.33
C GLY A 218 -11.41 -3.63 4.59
N GLU A 219 -10.42 -2.85 4.17
CA GLU A 219 -9.19 -3.34 3.53
C GLU A 219 -7.96 -3.08 4.41
N TRP A 220 -6.99 -3.99 4.40
CA TRP A 220 -5.67 -3.80 5.02
C TRP A 220 -4.70 -3.15 4.03
N TYR A 221 -3.93 -2.17 4.50
CA TYR A 221 -2.85 -1.54 3.75
C TYR A 221 -1.54 -1.60 4.53
N CYS A 222 -0.42 -1.79 3.82
CA CYS A 222 0.90 -1.72 4.40
C CYS A 222 1.37 -0.26 4.53
N VAL A 223 1.91 0.12 5.69
CA VAL A 223 2.49 1.46 5.88
C VAL A 223 3.98 1.38 6.16
N HIS A 224 4.40 0.39 6.94
CA HIS A 224 5.81 0.22 7.23
C HIS A 224 6.18 -1.27 7.28
N LEU A 225 7.27 -1.60 6.61
CA LEU A 225 8.00 -2.86 6.81
C LEU A 225 8.94 -2.72 8.02
N GLY A 226 9.60 -1.56 8.19
CA GLY A 226 10.41 -1.22 9.35
C GLY A 226 9.64 -0.51 10.47
N PRO A 227 10.27 -0.22 11.62
CA PRO A 227 9.60 0.52 12.69
C PRO A 227 9.20 1.94 12.27
N ALA A 228 8.04 2.38 12.76
CA ALA A 228 7.51 3.72 12.51
C ALA A 228 8.33 4.84 13.19
N VAL A 229 9.15 4.49 14.19
CA VAL A 229 10.14 5.37 14.81
C VAL A 229 11.52 4.79 14.53
N ARG A 230 12.38 5.57 13.89
CA ARG A 230 13.75 5.17 13.52
C ARG A 230 14.74 6.30 13.77
N SER A 231 15.97 5.95 14.14
CA SER A 231 17.04 6.92 14.47
C SER A 231 17.77 7.49 13.24
N SER A 232 17.51 6.96 12.04
CA SER A 232 18.07 7.47 10.78
C SER A 232 17.19 7.13 9.58
N ASN A 233 17.31 7.89 8.49
CA ASN A 233 16.63 7.66 7.21
C ASN A 233 17.30 6.51 6.42
N ARG A 234 17.25 5.31 6.98
CA ARG A 234 17.66 4.08 6.30
C ARG A 234 16.50 3.08 6.28
N GLY A 235 16.54 2.18 5.31
CA GLY A 235 15.64 1.04 5.24
C GLY A 235 15.87 0.09 6.40
N ILE A 236 14.79 -0.39 7.00
CA ILE A 236 14.84 -1.36 8.10
C ILE A 236 13.83 -2.45 7.82
N VAL A 237 14.25 -3.71 7.96
CA VAL A 237 13.34 -4.85 7.94
C VAL A 237 12.99 -5.23 9.38
N TYR A 238 11.70 -5.33 9.70
CA TYR A 238 11.26 -5.66 11.06
C TYR A 238 11.47 -7.14 11.38
N SER A 239 12.31 -7.42 12.39
CA SER A 239 12.52 -8.76 12.96
C SER A 239 12.71 -9.89 11.91
N PRO A 240 13.75 -9.81 11.05
CA PRO A 240 14.11 -10.89 10.15
C PRO A 240 14.55 -12.14 10.94
N GLN A 241 14.20 -13.32 10.44
CA GLN A 241 14.44 -14.62 11.04
C GLN A 241 14.76 -15.65 9.95
N GLY A 242 15.56 -16.67 10.30
CA GLY A 242 15.97 -17.74 9.38
C GLY A 242 17.39 -17.56 8.90
#